data_AF-A0A378TXK0-F1
#
_entry.id   AF-A0A378TXK0-F1
#
_cell.length_a   1.000
_cell.length_b   1.000
_cell.length_c   1.000
_cell.angle_alpha   90.00
_cell.angle_beta   90.00
_cell.angle_gamma   90.00
#
_symmetry.space_group_name_H-M   'P 1'
#
loop_
_entity.id
_entity.type
_entity.pdbx_description
1 polymer ?
#
loop_
_entity_poly.entity_id
_entity_poly.type
_entity_poly.pdbx_seq_one_letter_code
_entity_poly.pdbx_strand_id
1 'polypeptide(L)'
;MDTYKFFVTGTIRLISLALHFALWLAIFMALAWGIRHFPAQLYAEGDEISPMFAVAVRNMQGEIQAQPLNRRKSSETLVREDTVLRDREGIYLQLTRLPPDTFELFYASNRLDPNAFMTARYQITADNKVIPVSFKVWSVGHGFWAFLLSFPIFVLVKRLVLRRWLDRKKQPV
;
A
#
# COMPACT_ATOMS: atom_id res chain seq x y z
N MET A 1 18.14 38.94 -31.84
CA MET A 1 17.00 38.20 -31.23
C MET A 1 16.95 38.62 -29.77
N ASP A 2 15.90 39.33 -29.37
CA ASP A 2 15.85 40.03 -28.07
C ASP A 2 16.00 39.05 -26.91
N THR A 3 17.08 39.17 -26.14
CA THR A 3 17.40 38.33 -24.97
C THR A 3 16.22 38.26 -24.01
N TYR A 4 15.50 39.39 -23.84
CA TYR A 4 14.26 39.49 -23.07
C TYR A 4 13.16 38.51 -23.54
N LYS A 5 12.92 38.40 -24.85
CA LYS A 5 11.92 37.46 -25.39
C LYS A 5 12.34 36.00 -25.19
N PHE A 6 13.64 35.71 -25.26
CA PHE A 6 14.18 34.39 -24.98
C PHE A 6 14.00 33.99 -23.51
N PHE A 7 14.32 34.90 -22.58
CA PHE A 7 14.11 34.69 -21.15
C PHE A 7 12.63 34.49 -20.82
N VAL A 8 11.75 35.40 -21.25
CA VAL A 8 10.30 35.30 -20.98
C VAL A 8 9.70 34.01 -21.56
N THR A 9 10.04 33.66 -22.79
CA THR A 9 9.57 32.40 -23.42
C THR A 9 10.12 31.18 -22.69
N GLY A 10 11.38 31.21 -22.26
CA GLY A 10 12.02 30.16 -21.47
C GLY A 10 11.32 29.96 -20.13
N THR A 11 11.06 31.03 -19.39
CA THR A 11 10.37 30.99 -18.10
C THR A 11 8.95 30.44 -18.22
N ILE A 12 8.18 30.88 -19.24
CA ILE A 12 6.82 30.37 -19.47
C ILE A 12 6.83 28.87 -19.79
N ARG A 13 7.80 28.40 -20.59
CA ARG A 13 7.96 26.97 -20.91
C ARG A 13 8.32 26.16 -19.67
N LEU A 14 9.22 26.67 -18.83
CA LEU A 14 9.60 26.04 -17.55
C LEU A 14 8.42 25.95 -16.58
N ILE A 15 7.67 27.04 -16.39
CA ILE A 15 6.48 27.05 -15.54
C ILE A 15 5.43 26.07 -16.06
N SER A 16 5.18 26.07 -17.37
CA SER A 16 4.26 25.12 -18.00
C SER A 16 4.71 23.67 -17.77
N LEU A 17 5.99 23.35 -17.97
CA LEU A 17 6.53 22.02 -17.71
C LEU A 17 6.39 21.63 -16.24
N ALA A 18 6.71 22.53 -15.31
CA ALA A 18 6.57 22.33 -13.89
C ALA A 18 5.11 22.06 -13.48
N LEU A 19 4.15 22.78 -14.05
CA LEU A 19 2.72 22.55 -13.81
C LEU A 19 2.25 21.19 -14.33
N HIS A 20 2.70 20.78 -15.52
CA HIS A 20 2.39 19.45 -16.05
C HIS A 20 2.98 18.34 -15.18
N PHE A 21 4.23 18.52 -14.74
CA PHE A 21 4.89 17.59 -13.84
C PHE A 21 4.18 17.50 -12.48
N ALA A 22 3.82 18.65 -11.88
CA ALA A 22 3.09 18.70 -10.62
C ALA A 22 1.72 18.02 -10.72
N LEU A 23 0.98 18.24 -11.81
CA LEU A 23 -0.30 17.58 -12.04
C LEU A 23 -0.14 16.06 -12.18
N TRP A 24 0.84 15.61 -12.96
CA TRP A 24 1.14 14.19 -13.09
C TRP A 24 1.55 13.56 -11.76
N LEU A 25 2.40 14.24 -10.99
CA LEU A 25 2.81 13.79 -9.65
C LEU A 25 1.62 13.70 -8.69
N ALA A 26 0.70 14.66 -8.72
CA ALA A 26 -0.52 14.62 -7.91
C ALA A 26 -1.40 13.42 -8.25
N ILE A 27 -1.55 13.09 -9.55
CA ILE A 27 -2.28 11.89 -10.00
C ILE A 27 -1.58 10.61 -9.49
N PHE A 28 -0.27 10.53 -9.64
CA PHE A 28 0.52 9.40 -9.13
C PHE A 28 0.34 9.22 -7.62
N MET A 29 0.46 10.29 -6.83
CA MET A 29 0.28 10.25 -5.38
C MET A 29 -1.15 9.84 -5.01
N ALA A 30 -2.16 10.34 -5.72
CA ALA A 30 -3.55 9.95 -5.50
C ALA A 30 -3.79 8.46 -5.80
N LEU A 31 -3.19 7.91 -6.85
CA LEU A 31 -3.27 6.47 -7.16
C LEU A 31 -2.56 5.63 -6.11
N ALA A 32 -1.32 5.99 -5.74
CA ALA A 32 -0.56 5.28 -4.72
C ALA A 32 -1.30 5.28 -3.37
N TRP A 33 -1.89 6.41 -3.01
CA TRP A 33 -2.75 6.54 -1.83
C TRP A 33 -4.00 5.67 -1.94
N GLY A 34 -4.73 5.73 -3.06
CA GLY A 34 -5.92 4.91 -3.28
C GLY A 34 -5.63 3.41 -3.18
N ILE A 35 -4.52 2.94 -3.75
CA ILE A 35 -4.10 1.54 -3.67
C ILE A 35 -3.80 1.14 -2.22
N ARG A 36 -3.16 2.04 -1.45
CA ARG A 36 -2.92 1.83 -0.02
C ARG A 36 -4.21 1.63 0.78
N HIS A 37 -5.32 2.23 0.34
CA HIS A 37 -6.62 2.13 1.02
C HIS A 37 -7.54 1.04 0.49
N PHE A 38 -7.12 0.22 -0.49
CA PHE A 38 -7.93 -0.91 -0.91
C PHE A 38 -8.24 -1.84 0.27
N PRO A 39 -9.46 -2.42 0.29
CA PRO A 39 -9.85 -3.33 1.36
C PRO A 39 -8.92 -4.54 1.38
N ALA A 40 -8.75 -5.14 2.55
CA ALA A 40 -8.08 -6.43 2.65
C ALA A 40 -8.89 -7.47 1.87
N GLN A 41 -8.20 -8.36 1.18
CA GLN A 41 -8.84 -9.51 0.56
C GLN A 41 -9.37 -10.41 1.67
N LEU A 42 -10.66 -10.74 1.61
CA LEU A 42 -11.29 -11.69 2.52
C LEU A 42 -10.95 -13.11 2.05
N TYR A 43 -10.71 -14.02 2.99
CA TYR A 43 -10.59 -15.44 2.70
C TYR A 43 -11.90 -16.14 3.00
N ALA A 44 -12.38 -16.93 2.05
CA ALA A 44 -13.44 -17.90 2.24
C ALA A 44 -12.86 -19.28 2.60
N GLU A 45 -13.73 -20.17 3.04
CA GLU A 45 -13.35 -21.56 3.32
C GLU A 45 -12.91 -22.25 2.03
N GLY A 46 -11.70 -22.81 2.04
CA GLY A 46 -11.10 -23.48 0.88
C GLY A 46 -10.28 -22.58 -0.05
N ASP A 47 -10.19 -21.27 0.22
CA ASP A 47 -9.34 -20.38 -0.55
C ASP A 47 -7.85 -20.73 -0.38
N GLU A 48 -7.09 -20.58 -1.46
CA GLU A 48 -5.63 -20.70 -1.41
C GLU A 48 -5.03 -19.57 -0.59
N ILE A 49 -4.40 -19.93 0.52
CA ILE A 49 -3.77 -18.97 1.42
C ILE A 49 -2.50 -18.42 0.76
N SER A 50 -2.39 -17.09 0.71
CA SER A 50 -1.17 -16.45 0.20
C SER A 50 0.08 -16.94 0.93
N PRO A 51 1.18 -17.26 0.22
CA PRO A 51 2.46 -17.61 0.83
C PRO A 51 3.05 -16.52 1.73
N MET A 52 2.58 -15.27 1.57
CA MET A 52 2.98 -14.11 2.36
C MET A 52 2.13 -13.93 3.62
N PHE A 53 1.07 -14.75 3.79
CA PHE A 53 0.25 -14.74 4.99
C PHE A 53 1.10 -15.18 6.18
N ALA A 54 1.24 -14.31 7.17
CA ALA A 54 1.99 -14.63 8.38
C ALA A 54 1.14 -14.54 9.63
N VAL A 55 1.63 -15.22 10.65
CA VAL A 55 1.07 -15.25 11.99
C VAL A 55 2.13 -14.87 13.00
N ALA A 56 1.70 -14.31 14.12
CA ALA A 56 2.60 -13.99 15.22
C ALA A 56 2.90 -15.28 15.98
N VAL A 57 4.18 -15.63 16.05
CA VAL A 57 4.65 -16.81 16.76
C VAL A 57 5.72 -16.44 17.76
N ARG A 58 5.75 -17.18 18.86
CA ARG A 58 6.81 -17.16 19.85
C ARG A 58 7.74 -18.35 19.57
N ASN A 59 9.02 -18.05 19.32
CA ASN A 59 10.04 -19.05 19.08
C ASN A 59 10.47 -19.75 20.39
N MET A 60 11.34 -20.76 20.30
CA MET A 60 11.82 -21.49 21.48
C MET A 60 12.68 -20.63 22.43
N GLN A 61 13.27 -19.55 21.92
CA GLN A 61 14.01 -18.56 22.69
C GLN A 61 13.09 -17.56 23.41
N GLY A 62 11.76 -17.64 23.18
CA GLY A 62 10.77 -16.76 23.77
C GLY A 62 10.53 -15.46 23.00
N GLU A 63 11.21 -15.25 21.87
CA GLU A 63 11.07 -14.06 21.03
C GLU A 63 9.83 -14.16 20.14
N ILE A 64 9.13 -13.03 19.98
CA ILE A 64 7.95 -12.93 19.14
C ILE A 64 8.36 -12.44 17.75
N GLN A 65 7.93 -13.14 16.71
CA GLN A 65 8.18 -12.77 15.32
C GLN A 65 6.97 -13.09 14.44
N ALA A 66 6.86 -12.39 13.31
CA ALA A 66 5.92 -12.75 12.26
C ALA A 66 6.52 -13.88 11.42
N GLN A 67 5.85 -15.03 11.37
CA GLN A 67 6.27 -16.19 10.61
C GLN A 67 5.23 -16.53 9.54
N PRO A 68 5.62 -16.66 8.25
CA PRO A 68 4.72 -17.13 7.21
C PRO A 68 4.06 -18.44 7.62
N LEU A 69 2.73 -18.55 7.46
CA LEU A 69 1.95 -19.68 7.96
C LEU A 69 2.43 -21.01 7.37
N ASN A 70 2.82 -21.01 6.09
CA ASN A 70 3.38 -22.16 5.39
C ASN A 70 4.79 -22.59 5.87
N ARG A 71 5.50 -21.73 6.60
CA ARG A 71 6.85 -21.98 7.15
C ARG A 71 6.84 -22.05 8.67
N ARG A 72 5.66 -22.05 9.30
CA ARG A 72 5.53 -22.19 10.74
C ARG A 72 6.05 -23.56 11.18
N LYS A 73 6.84 -23.58 12.25
CA LYS A 73 7.31 -24.81 12.87
C LYS A 73 6.32 -25.27 13.94
N SER A 74 6.21 -26.58 14.15
CA SER A 74 5.37 -27.14 15.22
C SER A 74 5.85 -26.77 16.63
N SER A 75 7.15 -26.49 16.79
CA SER A 75 7.74 -26.03 18.06
C SER A 75 7.45 -24.55 18.37
N GLU A 76 6.85 -23.81 17.45
CA GLU A 76 6.49 -22.40 17.62
C GLU A 76 5.06 -22.26 18.18
N THR A 77 4.93 -21.44 19.21
CA THR A 77 3.64 -21.19 19.87
C THR A 77 2.97 -19.97 19.26
N LEU A 78 1.67 -20.06 18.96
CA LEU A 78 0.91 -18.90 18.47
C LEU A 78 0.74 -17.88 19.58
N VAL A 79 1.02 -16.61 19.27
CA VAL A 79 0.82 -15.51 20.22
C VAL A 79 -0.65 -15.13 20.23
N ARG A 80 -1.24 -15.04 21.43
CA ARG A 80 -2.66 -14.73 21.65
C ARG A 80 -2.87 -13.46 22.49
N GLU A 81 -1.81 -12.72 22.72
CA GLU A 81 -1.80 -11.52 23.57
C GLU A 81 -1.40 -10.29 22.74
N ASP A 82 -1.96 -9.13 23.11
CA ASP A 82 -1.61 -7.87 22.45
C ASP A 82 -0.11 -7.61 22.57
N THR A 83 0.55 -7.45 21.43
CA THR A 83 2.01 -7.32 21.36
C THR A 83 2.37 -6.20 20.41
N VAL A 84 3.29 -5.33 20.82
CA VAL A 84 3.84 -4.29 19.96
C VAL A 84 5.36 -4.33 20.04
N LEU A 85 6.02 -4.60 18.92
CA LEU A 85 7.46 -4.59 18.79
C LEU A 85 7.90 -3.42 17.91
N ARG A 86 8.94 -2.73 18.39
CA ARG A 86 9.47 -1.51 17.77
C ARG A 86 10.97 -1.62 17.55
N ASP A 87 11.44 -1.04 16.46
CA ASP A 87 12.84 -0.84 16.11
C ASP A 87 13.15 0.66 16.02
N ARG A 88 14.24 1.04 15.34
CA ARG A 88 14.63 2.45 15.20
C ARG A 88 13.73 3.18 14.19
N GLU A 89 13.14 2.44 13.27
CA GLU A 89 12.32 2.92 12.16
C GLU A 89 10.84 3.05 12.53
N GLY A 90 10.39 2.31 13.56
CA GLY A 90 9.06 2.44 14.14
C GLY A 90 8.50 1.13 14.67
N ILE A 91 7.21 0.89 14.46
CA ILE A 91 6.56 -0.39 14.78
C ILE A 91 6.79 -1.34 13.62
N TYR A 92 7.56 -2.41 13.83
CA TYR A 92 7.76 -3.44 12.81
C TYR A 92 6.80 -4.62 12.96
N LEU A 93 6.25 -4.84 14.16
CA LEU A 93 5.24 -5.87 14.42
C LEU A 93 4.24 -5.37 15.45
N GLN A 94 2.96 -5.48 15.14
CA GLN A 94 1.88 -5.23 16.08
C GLN A 94 0.82 -6.31 15.93
N LEU A 95 0.53 -7.00 17.03
CA LEU A 95 -0.55 -7.96 17.15
C LEU A 95 -1.62 -7.34 18.04
N THR A 96 -2.85 -7.31 17.54
CA THR A 96 -4.02 -6.79 18.24
C THR A 96 -5.10 -7.86 18.26
N ARG A 97 -5.57 -8.20 19.46
CA ARG A 97 -6.65 -9.16 19.68
C ARG A 97 -7.99 -8.48 19.43
N LEU A 98 -8.81 -9.14 18.63
CA LEU A 98 -10.17 -8.77 18.27
C LEU A 98 -11.12 -9.87 18.79
N PRO A 99 -12.22 -9.54 19.49
CA PRO A 99 -13.19 -10.55 19.94
C PRO A 99 -13.83 -11.32 18.76
N PRO A 100 -14.18 -12.61 18.90
CA PRO A 100 -14.04 -13.46 20.09
C PRO A 100 -12.73 -14.26 20.18
N ASP A 101 -11.94 -14.39 19.11
CA ASP A 101 -10.58 -14.97 19.09
C ASP A 101 -9.88 -14.66 17.75
N THR A 102 -10.17 -13.47 17.23
CA THR A 102 -9.57 -12.95 16.01
C THR A 102 -8.34 -12.14 16.38
N PHE A 103 -7.34 -12.13 15.51
CA PHE A 103 -6.10 -11.42 15.71
C PHE A 103 -5.78 -10.65 14.44
N GLU A 104 -5.48 -9.38 14.59
CA GLU A 104 -4.93 -8.54 13.54
C GLU A 104 -3.42 -8.42 13.75
N LEU A 105 -2.66 -8.93 12.80
CA LEU A 105 -1.22 -8.79 12.73
C LEU A 105 -0.87 -7.73 11.70
N PHE A 106 -0.32 -6.62 12.15
CA PHE A 106 0.44 -5.67 11.35
C PHE A 106 1.92 -6.05 11.39
N TYR A 107 2.56 -6.09 10.22
CA TYR A 107 3.98 -6.36 10.10
C TYR A 107 4.58 -5.49 9.00
N ALA A 108 5.52 -4.65 9.39
CA ALA A 108 6.33 -3.82 8.50
C ALA A 108 7.77 -4.29 8.63
N SER A 109 8.31 -4.92 7.59
CA SER A 109 9.68 -5.44 7.64
C SER A 109 10.43 -5.09 6.38
N ASN A 110 11.70 -4.71 6.57
CA ASN A 110 12.69 -4.60 5.50
C ASN A 110 12.83 -5.90 4.67
N ARG A 111 12.36 -7.06 5.15
CA ARG A 111 12.31 -8.32 4.38
C ARG A 111 11.21 -8.34 3.33
N LEU A 112 10.12 -7.59 3.52
CA LEU A 112 9.08 -7.42 2.51
C LEU A 112 9.55 -6.44 1.43
N ASP A 113 10.10 -5.29 1.88
CA ASP A 113 10.72 -4.15 1.16
C ASP A 113 10.78 -2.98 2.17
N PRO A 114 11.77 -2.06 2.14
CA PRO A 114 11.86 -0.91 3.06
C PRO A 114 10.57 -0.09 3.28
N ASN A 115 9.62 -0.10 2.34
CA ASN A 115 8.32 0.57 2.53
C ASN A 115 7.12 -0.40 2.62
N ALA A 116 7.35 -1.71 2.49
CA ALA A 116 6.26 -2.68 2.48
C ALA A 116 5.76 -2.99 3.89
N PHE A 117 4.44 -3.11 3.98
CA PHE A 117 3.77 -3.57 5.19
C PHE A 117 2.65 -4.52 4.80
N MET A 118 2.36 -5.45 5.69
CA MET A 118 1.25 -6.36 5.56
C MET A 118 0.36 -6.30 6.78
N THR A 119 -0.91 -6.59 6.56
CA THR A 119 -1.92 -6.74 7.60
C THR A 119 -2.66 -8.03 7.35
N ALA A 120 -2.60 -8.94 8.31
CA ALA A 120 -3.29 -10.21 8.28
C ALA A 120 -4.28 -10.28 9.43
N ARG A 121 -5.51 -10.68 9.16
CA ARG A 121 -6.47 -11.07 10.19
C ARG A 121 -6.67 -12.57 10.12
N TYR A 122 -6.61 -13.22 11.27
CA TYR A 122 -6.88 -14.64 11.41
C TYR A 122 -7.54 -14.93 12.74
N GLN A 123 -8.31 -16.00 12.79
CA GLN A 123 -8.83 -16.56 14.02
C GLN A 123 -7.90 -17.69 14.50
N ILE A 124 -7.67 -17.77 15.80
CA ILE A 124 -6.99 -18.92 16.39
C ILE A 124 -8.01 -19.73 17.19
N THR A 125 -8.29 -20.95 16.74
CA THR A 125 -9.22 -21.87 17.41
C THR A 125 -8.64 -22.44 18.70
N ALA A 126 -9.47 -23.09 19.52
CA ALA A 126 -9.03 -23.73 20.77
C ALA A 126 -7.97 -24.83 20.52
N ASP A 127 -8.01 -25.51 19.38
CA ASP A 127 -7.04 -26.53 18.95
C ASP A 127 -5.80 -25.95 18.25
N ASN A 128 -5.51 -24.64 18.43
CA ASN A 128 -4.35 -23.94 17.85
C ASN A 128 -4.28 -23.97 16.32
N LYS A 129 -5.42 -24.12 15.64
CA LYS A 129 -5.52 -23.92 14.19
C LYS A 129 -5.71 -22.45 13.87
N VAL A 130 -5.13 -22.04 12.75
CA VAL A 130 -5.22 -20.68 12.23
C VAL A 130 -6.22 -20.71 11.08
N ILE A 131 -7.29 -19.94 11.22
CA ILE A 131 -8.27 -19.71 10.15
C ILE A 131 -8.00 -18.33 9.58
N PRO A 132 -7.55 -18.20 8.32
CA PRO A 132 -7.34 -16.90 7.71
C PRO A 132 -8.68 -16.19 7.50
N VAL A 133 -8.75 -14.90 7.83
CA VAL A 133 -9.98 -14.08 7.70
C VAL A 133 -9.79 -13.02 6.62
N SER A 134 -8.68 -12.28 6.69
CA SER A 134 -8.38 -11.28 5.67
C SER A 134 -6.88 -11.07 5.53
N PHE A 135 -6.42 -10.70 4.34
CA PHE A 135 -5.03 -10.37 4.10
C PHE A 135 -4.88 -9.18 3.17
N LYS A 136 -3.91 -8.36 3.52
CA LYS A 136 -3.52 -7.19 2.76
C LYS A 136 -2.01 -7.07 2.79
N VAL A 137 -1.41 -6.87 1.63
CA VAL A 137 -0.01 -6.54 1.50
C VAL A 137 0.10 -5.28 0.67
N TRP A 138 0.94 -4.36 1.11
CA TRP A 138 1.37 -3.24 0.31
C TRP A 138 2.87 -3.40 0.05
N SER A 139 3.27 -3.20 -1.20
CA SER A 139 4.67 -3.28 -1.63
C SER A 139 4.99 -2.19 -2.64
N VAL A 140 6.28 -1.91 -2.86
CA VAL A 140 6.72 -0.97 -3.90
C VAL A 140 6.22 -1.37 -5.29
N GLY A 141 5.99 -2.66 -5.54
CA GLY A 141 5.35 -3.13 -6.77
C GLY A 141 3.98 -2.48 -7.04
N HIS A 142 3.19 -2.22 -5.99
CA HIS A 142 1.93 -1.49 -6.11
C HIS A 142 2.16 -0.01 -6.46
N GLY A 143 3.21 0.60 -5.91
CA GLY A 143 3.66 1.94 -6.30
C GLY A 143 4.12 1.99 -7.75
N PHE A 144 4.82 0.96 -8.23
CA PHE A 144 5.22 0.85 -9.63
C PHE A 144 4.01 0.75 -10.57
N TRP A 145 2.99 -0.03 -10.21
CA TRP A 145 1.73 -0.06 -10.97
C TRP A 145 1.02 1.30 -10.97
N ALA A 146 0.98 2.00 -9.84
CA ALA A 146 0.45 3.37 -9.78
C ALA A 146 1.22 4.32 -10.71
N PHE A 147 2.54 4.18 -10.77
CA PHE A 147 3.40 4.96 -11.67
C PHE A 147 3.06 4.67 -13.13
N LEU A 148 2.99 3.40 -13.53
CA LEU A 148 2.63 3.03 -14.90
C LEU A 148 1.24 3.54 -15.30
N LEU A 149 0.26 3.45 -14.40
CA LEU A 149 -1.11 3.91 -14.64
C LEU A 149 -1.28 5.44 -14.59
N SER A 150 -0.38 6.15 -13.90
CA SER A 150 -0.49 7.61 -13.76
C SER A 150 -0.35 8.35 -15.10
N PHE A 151 0.49 7.85 -16.00
CA PHE A 151 0.73 8.49 -17.31
C PHE A 151 -0.51 8.46 -18.23
N PRO A 152 -1.16 7.32 -18.50
CA PRO A 152 -2.36 7.30 -19.33
C PRO A 152 -3.51 8.11 -18.70
N ILE A 153 -3.66 8.07 -17.37
CA ILE A 153 -4.66 8.88 -16.66
C ILE A 153 -4.37 10.37 -16.81
N PHE A 154 -3.11 10.79 -16.68
CA PHE A 154 -2.70 12.17 -16.90
C PHE A 154 -3.03 12.65 -18.33
N VAL A 155 -2.72 11.84 -19.35
CA VAL A 155 -3.07 12.17 -20.74
C VAL A 155 -4.60 12.32 -20.90
N LEU A 156 -5.38 11.43 -20.28
CA LEU A 156 -6.84 11.48 -20.32
C LEU A 156 -7.39 12.74 -19.64
N VAL A 157 -6.92 13.05 -18.41
CA VAL A 157 -7.30 14.25 -17.66
C VAL A 157 -6.97 15.50 -18.45
N LYS A 158 -5.74 15.60 -18.98
CA LYS A 158 -5.32 16.72 -19.83
C LYS A 158 -6.25 16.87 -21.04
N ARG A 159 -6.58 15.78 -21.73
CA ARG A 159 -7.50 15.78 -22.88
C ARG A 159 -8.90 16.27 -22.50
N LEU A 160 -9.44 15.82 -21.36
CA LEU A 160 -10.76 16.20 -20.87
C LEU A 160 -10.83 17.67 -20.47
N VAL A 161 -9.81 18.18 -19.77
CA VAL A 161 -9.70 19.60 -19.41
C VAL A 161 -9.61 20.46 -20.67
N LEU A 162 -8.79 20.05 -21.65
CA LEU A 162 -8.65 20.77 -22.92
C LEU A 162 -9.97 20.82 -23.70
N ARG A 163 -10.70 19.68 -23.76
CA ARG A 163 -12.05 19.62 -24.36
C ARG A 163 -13.03 20.55 -23.66
N ARG A 164 -13.11 20.51 -22.32
CA ARG A 164 -13.99 21.41 -21.55
C ARG A 164 -13.66 22.89 -21.77
N TRP A 165 -12.38 23.23 -21.90
CA TRP A 165 -11.94 24.61 -22.17
C TRP A 165 -12.30 25.06 -23.59
N LEU A 166 -12.17 24.17 -24.58
CA LEU A 166 -12.59 24.42 -25.96
C LEU A 166 -14.12 24.55 -26.08
N ASP A 167 -14.89 23.73 -25.38
CA ASP A 167 -16.35 23.82 -25.37
C ASP A 167 -16.86 25.09 -24.67
N ARG A 168 -16.19 25.52 -23.59
CA ARG A 168 -16.46 26.83 -22.95
C ARG A 168 -16.20 28.03 -23.86
N LYS A 169 -15.23 27.94 -24.78
CA LYS A 169 -14.98 29.00 -25.77
C LYS A 169 -16.02 29.05 -26.90
N LYS A 170 -16.84 28.00 -27.06
CA LYS A 170 -17.85 27.90 -28.11
C LYS A 170 -19.26 28.28 -27.67
N GLN A 171 -19.48 28.60 -26.39
CA GLN A 171 -20.76 29.15 -25.96
C GLN A 171 -20.83 30.63 -26.39
N PRO A 172 -21.74 31.01 -27.30
CA PRO A 172 -22.03 32.41 -27.56
C PRO A 172 -22.74 32.99 -26.33
N VAL A 173 -22.40 34.24 -25.98
CA VAL A 173 -23.19 35.10 -25.10
C VAL A 173 -24.50 35.43 -25.79
#